data_AF-A0A383CJG8-F1
#
_entry.id   AF-A0A383CJG8-F1
#
_cell.length_a   1.000
_cell.length_b   1.000
_cell.length_c   1.000
_cell.angle_alpha   90.00
_cell.angle_beta   90.00
_cell.angle_gamma   90.00
#
_symmetry.space_group_name_H-M   'P 1'
#
loop_
_entity.id
_entity.type
_entity.pdbx_description
1 polymer ?
#
loop_
_entity_poly.entity_id
_entity_poly.type
_entity_poly.pdbx_seq_one_letter_code
_entity_poly.pdbx_strand_id
1 'polypeptide(L)'
;VIAIPLGFGLRMNITDRWEFDVTMNFGMGLGDVDMSKDYPDQADGYKSLQLAIHYDLFAPEPKNDDSFDDLYYADVNFSKLENEDEDSDLVLDIDDYCPKTPLGVKVDINGCPLDDDNDGIPNYLDQQKNTIEGSIVDENGVRLTADKYHSMYSDFDEASRKYANFYNENEIKRENYKTIDEYLIAKANAFNKAYNERKDVDNTVARLKYKVKIGAFSDGVPANVINKYLSLDDLESIPQ
;
A
#
# COMPACT_ATOMS: atom_id res chain seq x y z
N VAL A 1 59.19 -8.95 -28.04
CA VAL A 1 59.17 -9.47 -26.66
C VAL A 1 57.71 -9.65 -26.25
N ILE A 2 57.31 -10.87 -25.94
CA ILE A 2 55.97 -11.17 -25.39
C ILE A 2 56.15 -11.31 -23.88
N ALA A 3 55.36 -10.60 -23.10
CA ALA A 3 55.32 -10.70 -21.65
C ALA A 3 53.88 -10.94 -21.19
N ILE A 4 53.69 -11.88 -20.27
CA ILE A 4 52.38 -12.16 -19.68
C ILE A 4 52.38 -11.53 -18.27
N PRO A 5 51.62 -10.46 -18.03
CA PRO A 5 51.48 -9.90 -16.70
C PRO A 5 50.46 -10.72 -15.89
N LEU A 6 50.88 -11.22 -14.74
CA LEU A 6 50.00 -11.77 -13.71
C LEU A 6 49.96 -10.81 -12.53
N GLY A 7 48.79 -10.36 -12.13
CA GLY A 7 48.61 -9.42 -11.02
C GLY A 7 47.65 -9.96 -9.97
N PHE A 8 47.96 -9.71 -8.71
CA PHE A 8 47.00 -9.84 -7.61
C PHE A 8 46.94 -8.53 -6.84
N GLY A 9 45.74 -8.15 -6.40
CA GLY A 9 45.54 -6.91 -5.66
C GLY A 9 44.48 -7.06 -4.57
N LEU A 10 44.62 -6.21 -3.56
CA LEU A 10 43.65 -6.01 -2.49
C LEU A 10 43.20 -4.55 -2.53
N ARG A 11 41.89 -4.35 -2.60
CA ARG A 11 41.23 -3.06 -2.46
C ARG A 11 40.48 -3.05 -1.15
N MET A 12 40.77 -2.07 -0.30
CA MET A 12 40.16 -1.95 1.02
C MET A 12 39.49 -0.58 1.16
N ASN A 13 38.20 -0.59 1.43
CA ASN A 13 37.45 0.60 1.80
C ASN A 13 37.57 0.79 3.31
N ILE A 14 38.32 1.80 3.74
CA ILE A 14 38.59 2.07 5.17
C ILE A 14 37.45 2.90 5.77
N THR A 15 36.94 3.87 4.99
CA THR A 15 35.74 4.66 5.30
C THR A 15 35.02 4.97 4.00
N ASP A 16 33.85 5.62 4.06
CA ASP A 16 33.09 6.06 2.88
C ASP A 16 33.89 7.01 1.95
N ARG A 17 35.01 7.56 2.43
CA ARG A 17 35.85 8.51 1.68
C ARG A 17 37.30 8.06 1.49
N TRP A 18 37.74 7.00 2.16
CA TRP A 18 39.12 6.51 2.09
C TRP A 18 39.14 5.10 1.51
N GLU A 19 39.81 4.94 0.38
CA GLU A 19 40.07 3.66 -0.25
C GLU A 19 41.59 3.46 -0.37
N PHE A 20 42.04 2.25 -0.07
CA PHE A 20 43.44 1.86 -0.13
C PHE A 20 43.62 0.64 -1.02
N ASP A 21 44.47 0.79 -2.02
CA ASP A 21 44.75 -0.19 -3.06
C ASP A 21 46.20 -0.67 -2.95
N VAL A 22 46.37 -1.99 -2.87
CA VAL A 22 47.68 -2.66 -2.93
C VAL A 22 47.64 -3.64 -4.09
N THR A 23 48.46 -3.41 -5.11
CA THR A 23 48.53 -4.30 -6.28
C THR A 23 49.95 -4.77 -6.50
N MET A 24 50.13 -6.06 -6.69
CA MET A 24 51.41 -6.67 -7.00
C MET A 24 51.33 -7.35 -8.37
N ASN A 25 52.20 -6.94 -9.28
CA ASN A 25 52.26 -7.45 -10.64
C ASN A 25 53.58 -8.19 -10.87
N PHE A 26 53.49 -9.29 -11.61
CA PHE A 26 54.62 -10.09 -12.07
C PHE A 26 54.56 -10.13 -13.59
N GLY A 27 55.54 -9.50 -14.24
CA GLY A 27 55.78 -9.67 -15.66
C GLY A 27 56.75 -10.82 -15.87
N MET A 28 56.28 -11.94 -16.41
CA MET A 28 57.16 -12.98 -16.95
C MET A 28 57.41 -12.66 -18.42
N GLY A 29 58.63 -12.22 -18.75
CA GLY A 29 59.05 -11.87 -20.10
C GLY A 29 59.85 -12.99 -20.77
N LEU A 30 59.73 -13.09 -22.10
CA LEU A 30 60.65 -13.85 -22.96
C LEU A 30 61.74 -12.96 -23.58
N GLY A 31 61.96 -11.77 -23.03
CA GLY A 31 62.92 -10.81 -23.54
C GLY A 31 63.71 -10.20 -22.41
N ASP A 32 64.86 -9.65 -22.78
CA ASP A 32 65.82 -9.01 -21.91
C ASP A 32 65.37 -7.55 -21.61
N VAL A 33 64.80 -7.34 -20.43
CA VAL A 33 64.25 -6.08 -19.93
C VAL A 33 65.35 -5.19 -19.34
N ASP A 34 66.37 -5.77 -18.71
CA ASP A 34 67.49 -5.03 -18.12
C ASP A 34 68.64 -4.74 -19.10
N MET A 35 68.67 -5.40 -20.28
CA MET A 35 69.69 -5.26 -21.33
C MET A 35 71.12 -5.45 -20.78
N SER A 36 71.29 -6.40 -19.86
CA SER A 36 72.58 -6.66 -19.19
C SER A 36 73.67 -7.13 -20.15
N LYS A 37 74.85 -6.50 -20.05
CA LYS A 37 76.04 -6.90 -20.83
C LYS A 37 76.73 -8.16 -20.30
N ASP A 38 76.45 -8.54 -19.05
CA ASP A 38 77.06 -9.71 -18.40
C ASP A 38 76.37 -11.02 -18.78
N TYR A 39 75.10 -10.94 -19.23
CA TYR A 39 74.28 -12.09 -19.64
C TYR A 39 73.44 -11.76 -20.89
N PRO A 40 74.07 -11.56 -22.06
CA PRO A 40 73.34 -11.25 -23.28
C PRO A 40 72.36 -12.38 -23.64
N ASP A 41 71.17 -11.99 -24.09
CA ASP A 41 70.09 -12.87 -24.56
C ASP A 41 69.38 -13.72 -23.50
N GLN A 42 69.55 -13.43 -22.20
CA GLN A 42 68.72 -14.05 -21.15
C GLN A 42 67.37 -13.33 -21.01
N ALA A 43 66.30 -14.12 -20.99
CA ALA A 43 64.98 -13.58 -20.66
C ALA A 43 64.88 -13.34 -19.16
N ASP A 44 64.57 -12.11 -18.78
CA ASP A 44 64.29 -11.72 -17.40
C ASP A 44 62.80 -11.32 -17.24
N GLY A 45 62.38 -11.24 -15.99
CA GLY A 45 61.02 -10.85 -15.62
C GLY A 45 61.08 -9.74 -14.60
N TYR A 46 60.04 -8.89 -14.56
CA TYR A 46 59.95 -7.81 -13.59
C TYR A 46 58.82 -8.08 -12.58
N LYS A 47 58.98 -7.52 -11.38
CA LYS A 47 57.94 -7.50 -10.35
C LYS A 47 57.70 -6.06 -9.95
N SER A 48 56.45 -5.63 -9.86
CA SER A 48 56.10 -4.29 -9.38
C SER A 48 55.07 -4.35 -8.26
N LEU A 49 55.27 -3.51 -7.25
CA LEU A 49 54.33 -3.27 -6.17
C LEU A 49 53.80 -1.85 -6.32
N GLN A 50 52.48 -1.71 -6.36
CA GLN A 50 51.78 -0.44 -6.43
C GLN A 50 50.97 -0.26 -5.14
N LEU A 51 51.15 0.92 -4.52
CA LEU A 51 50.40 1.36 -3.35
C LEU A 51 49.66 2.64 -3.76
N ALA A 52 48.35 2.65 -3.63
CA ALA A 52 47.51 3.80 -3.95
C ALA A 52 46.57 4.12 -2.79
N ILE A 53 46.40 5.41 -2.53
CA ILE A 53 45.47 5.96 -1.54
C ILE A 53 44.53 6.87 -2.30
N HIS A 54 43.25 6.59 -2.19
CA HIS A 54 42.17 7.37 -2.78
C HIS A 54 41.42 8.08 -1.65
N TYR A 55 41.29 9.40 -1.76
CA TYR A 55 40.48 10.21 -0.84
C TYR A 55 39.42 10.97 -1.62
N ASP A 56 38.15 10.72 -1.31
CA ASP A 56 37.02 11.40 -1.92
C ASP A 56 36.73 12.74 -1.22
N LEU A 57 36.90 13.83 -1.98
CA LEU A 57 36.70 15.20 -1.50
C LEU A 57 35.26 15.71 -1.67
N PHE A 58 34.48 15.13 -2.58
CA PHE A 58 33.27 15.76 -3.10
C PHE A 58 32.05 14.85 -3.23
N ALA A 59 32.20 13.53 -3.06
CA ALA A 59 31.03 12.67 -2.98
C ALA A 59 30.16 13.11 -1.78
N PRO A 60 28.87 13.41 -2.00
CA PRO A 60 27.94 13.57 -0.91
C PRO A 60 27.90 12.25 -0.13
N GLU A 61 27.82 12.34 1.20
CA GLU A 61 27.59 11.16 2.02
C GLU A 61 26.34 10.43 1.48
N PRO A 62 26.37 9.09 1.38
CA PRO A 62 25.16 8.36 1.11
C PRO A 62 24.15 8.86 2.13
N LYS A 63 23.03 9.39 1.65
CA LYS A 63 21.92 9.68 2.55
C LYS A 63 21.67 8.36 3.24
N ASN A 64 21.82 8.33 4.57
CA ASN A 64 21.14 7.33 5.35
C ASN A 64 19.70 7.43 4.84
N ASP A 65 19.27 6.43 4.06
CA ASP A 65 17.86 6.14 4.02
C ASP A 65 17.57 5.91 5.49
N ASP A 66 16.92 6.88 6.13
CA ASP A 66 16.64 6.84 7.55
C ASP A 66 16.01 5.47 7.75
N SER A 67 16.80 4.53 8.28
CA SER A 67 16.29 3.27 8.76
C SER A 67 15.17 3.71 9.66
N PHE A 68 13.94 3.37 9.28
CA PHE A 68 12.72 3.65 10.03
C PHE A 68 13.09 3.76 11.50
N ASP A 69 12.89 4.94 12.09
CA ASP A 69 13.34 5.25 13.44
C ASP A 69 12.79 4.16 14.38
N ASP A 70 13.58 3.11 14.64
CA ASP A 70 13.13 1.84 15.25
C ASP A 70 12.56 2.09 16.66
N LEU A 71 12.85 3.26 17.23
CA LEU A 71 12.24 3.82 18.42
C LEU A 71 10.71 3.93 18.35
N TYR A 72 10.12 4.09 17.16
CA TYR A 72 8.66 4.16 16.97
C TYR A 72 7.96 2.81 17.25
N TYR A 73 8.67 1.69 17.13
CA TYR A 73 8.13 0.34 17.38
C TYR A 73 8.89 -0.42 18.47
N ALA A 74 9.73 0.24 19.26
CA ALA A 74 10.53 -0.41 20.29
C ALA A 74 9.69 -1.10 21.39
N ASP A 75 8.41 -0.73 21.52
CA ASP A 75 7.42 -1.33 22.41
C ASP A 75 6.57 -2.42 21.75
N VAL A 76 6.67 -2.61 20.42
CA VAL A 76 5.95 -3.66 19.69
C VAL A 76 6.74 -4.96 19.74
N ASN A 77 6.12 -6.00 20.30
CA ASN A 77 6.68 -7.33 20.26
C ASN A 77 6.26 -8.02 18.95
N PHE A 78 7.03 -7.81 17.89
CA PHE A 78 6.78 -8.41 16.57
C PHE A 78 6.70 -9.94 16.63
N SER A 79 7.54 -10.58 17.46
CA SER A 79 7.51 -12.04 17.61
C SER A 79 6.22 -12.56 18.24
N LYS A 80 5.56 -11.73 19.06
CA LYS A 80 4.23 -12.07 19.59
C LYS A 80 3.17 -11.89 18.51
N LEU A 81 3.22 -10.79 17.77
CA LEU A 81 2.26 -10.49 16.70
C LEU A 81 2.28 -11.55 15.58
N GLU A 82 3.46 -12.08 15.26
CA GLU A 82 3.62 -13.14 14.24
C GLU A 82 3.08 -14.51 14.67
N ASN A 83 2.78 -14.72 15.96
CA ASN A 83 2.35 -16.02 16.49
C ASN A 83 1.01 -15.93 17.26
N GLU A 84 0.32 -14.79 17.18
CA GLU A 84 -1.01 -14.63 17.75
C GLU A 84 -2.10 -15.13 16.79
N ASP A 85 -3.12 -15.71 17.39
CA ASP A 85 -4.35 -16.20 16.79
C ASP A 85 -5.44 -15.86 17.83
N GLU A 86 -6.07 -14.69 17.66
CA GLU A 86 -6.97 -14.08 18.65
C GLU A 86 -8.27 -14.89 18.81
N ASP A 87 -8.80 -15.42 17.71
CA ASP A 87 -10.08 -16.14 17.68
C ASP A 87 -9.94 -17.67 17.71
N SER A 88 -8.70 -18.16 17.65
CA SER A 88 -8.33 -19.57 17.77
C SER A 88 -8.93 -20.44 16.68
N ASP A 89 -9.03 -19.90 15.46
CA ASP A 89 -9.52 -20.61 14.27
C ASP A 89 -8.44 -21.40 13.51
N LEU A 90 -7.19 -21.37 14.02
CA LEU A 90 -5.97 -21.99 13.46
C LEU A 90 -5.34 -21.22 12.30
N VAL A 91 -5.75 -19.99 12.05
CA VAL A 91 -5.10 -19.03 11.15
C VAL A 91 -4.51 -17.90 12.01
N LEU A 92 -3.26 -17.54 11.73
CA LEU A 92 -2.58 -16.49 12.49
C LEU A 92 -3.19 -15.13 12.13
N ASP A 93 -3.29 -14.22 13.10
CA ASP A 93 -3.90 -12.89 12.92
C ASP A 93 -3.28 -12.08 11.76
N ILE A 94 -2.01 -12.35 11.42
CA ILE A 94 -1.30 -11.71 10.30
C ILE A 94 -1.81 -12.16 8.93
N ASP A 95 -2.34 -13.38 8.85
CA ASP A 95 -2.84 -14.03 7.64
C ASP A 95 -4.38 -14.21 7.66
N ASP A 96 -5.04 -13.83 8.77
CA ASP A 96 -6.49 -13.91 8.93
C ASP A 96 -7.21 -12.67 8.35
N TYR A 97 -8.11 -12.92 7.40
CA TYR A 97 -8.93 -11.91 6.74
C TYR A 97 -10.28 -11.70 7.43
N CYS A 98 -10.68 -12.62 8.30
CA CYS A 98 -11.97 -12.66 8.96
C CYS A 98 -11.79 -12.71 10.49
N PRO A 99 -11.32 -11.60 11.09
CA PRO A 99 -11.05 -11.57 12.52
C PRO A 99 -12.35 -11.80 13.30
N LYS A 100 -12.30 -12.72 14.27
CA LYS A 100 -13.40 -13.15 15.16
C LYS A 100 -14.28 -14.25 14.59
N THR A 101 -13.68 -15.19 13.87
CA THR A 101 -14.35 -16.43 13.52
C THR A 101 -14.74 -17.22 14.79
N PRO A 102 -15.98 -17.73 14.91
CA PRO A 102 -16.37 -18.51 16.07
C PRO A 102 -15.60 -19.84 16.18
N LEU A 103 -15.16 -20.16 17.40
CA LEU A 103 -14.53 -21.45 17.73
C LEU A 103 -15.32 -22.66 17.19
N GLY A 104 -14.63 -23.50 16.41
CA GLY A 104 -15.17 -24.74 15.85
C GLY A 104 -15.88 -24.60 14.50
N VAL A 105 -15.96 -23.38 13.95
CA VAL A 105 -16.32 -23.16 12.54
C VAL A 105 -15.17 -23.60 11.65
N LYS A 106 -15.48 -24.18 10.49
CA LYS A 106 -14.46 -24.49 9.49
C LYS A 106 -14.15 -23.25 8.69
N VAL A 107 -12.87 -22.89 8.65
CA VAL A 107 -12.34 -21.77 7.88
C VAL A 107 -11.58 -22.25 6.66
N ASP A 108 -11.42 -21.35 5.70
CA ASP A 108 -10.53 -21.50 4.56
C ASP A 108 -9.08 -21.15 4.94
N ILE A 109 -8.21 -21.01 3.93
CA ILE A 109 -6.80 -20.66 4.15
C ILE A 109 -6.58 -19.22 4.66
N ASN A 110 -7.61 -18.37 4.57
CA ASN A 110 -7.54 -16.96 4.96
C ASN A 110 -8.27 -16.70 6.29
N GLY A 111 -8.61 -17.74 7.07
CA GLY A 111 -9.37 -17.58 8.32
C GLY A 111 -10.86 -17.27 8.12
N CYS A 112 -11.34 -17.24 6.88
CA CYS A 112 -12.73 -16.93 6.59
C CYS A 112 -13.61 -18.18 6.65
N PRO A 113 -14.80 -18.09 7.28
CA PRO A 113 -15.77 -19.18 7.28
C PRO A 113 -16.16 -19.60 5.87
N LEU A 114 -16.35 -20.89 5.66
CA LEU A 114 -16.78 -21.42 4.36
C LEU A 114 -18.18 -20.92 3.97
N ASP A 115 -18.29 -20.47 2.73
CA ASP A 115 -19.52 -20.06 2.04
C ASP A 115 -19.60 -20.83 0.71
N ASP A 116 -20.51 -21.81 0.63
CA ASP A 116 -20.59 -22.74 -0.50
C ASP A 116 -21.31 -22.14 -1.72
N ASP A 117 -22.27 -21.23 -1.51
CA ASP A 117 -23.07 -20.62 -2.57
C ASP A 117 -22.66 -19.19 -2.93
N ASN A 118 -21.68 -18.64 -2.19
CA ASN A 118 -21.05 -17.34 -2.40
C ASN A 118 -22.07 -16.18 -2.34
N ASP A 119 -23.09 -16.30 -1.49
CA ASP A 119 -24.05 -15.23 -1.23
C ASP A 119 -23.57 -14.21 -0.18
N GLY A 120 -22.41 -14.48 0.45
CA GLY A 120 -21.76 -13.64 1.45
C GLY A 120 -22.12 -13.98 2.88
N ILE A 121 -22.97 -14.99 3.11
CA ILE A 121 -23.31 -15.50 4.44
C ILE A 121 -22.65 -16.87 4.65
N PRO A 122 -21.81 -17.03 5.69
CA PRO A 122 -21.20 -18.30 5.98
C PRO A 122 -22.19 -19.46 6.15
N ASN A 123 -21.79 -20.66 5.71
CA ASN A 123 -22.58 -21.89 5.77
C ASN A 123 -23.17 -22.24 7.15
N TYR A 124 -22.56 -21.74 8.24
CA TYR A 124 -23.02 -21.98 9.61
C TYR A 124 -24.13 -21.01 10.06
N LEU A 125 -24.29 -19.87 9.40
CA LEU A 125 -25.37 -18.90 9.59
C LEU A 125 -26.44 -18.98 8.50
N ASP A 126 -26.08 -19.49 7.33
CA ASP A 126 -26.96 -19.57 6.19
C ASP A 126 -28.09 -20.61 6.39
N GLN A 127 -29.32 -20.11 6.37
CA GLN A 127 -30.55 -20.93 6.43
C GLN A 127 -30.91 -21.54 5.08
N GLN A 128 -30.42 -20.97 3.97
CA GLN A 128 -30.76 -21.31 2.60
C GLN A 128 -29.53 -21.66 1.75
N LYS A 129 -28.91 -22.81 2.06
CA LYS A 129 -27.70 -23.43 1.45
C LYS A 129 -27.48 -23.40 -0.07
N ASN A 130 -28.45 -22.99 -0.87
CA ASN A 130 -28.32 -22.86 -2.32
C ASN A 130 -29.12 -21.64 -2.78
N THR A 131 -28.59 -20.47 -2.49
CA THR A 131 -29.04 -19.21 -3.06
C THR A 131 -28.62 -19.12 -4.54
N ILE A 132 -29.44 -18.44 -5.35
CA ILE A 132 -29.10 -18.20 -6.76
C ILE A 132 -28.01 -17.13 -6.80
N GLU A 133 -26.91 -17.40 -7.50
CA GLU A 133 -25.79 -16.47 -7.69
C GLU A 133 -26.27 -15.05 -8.03
N GLY A 134 -25.80 -14.05 -7.28
CA GLY A 134 -26.18 -12.65 -7.42
C GLY A 134 -27.52 -12.25 -6.77
N SER A 135 -28.15 -13.14 -6.00
CA SER A 135 -29.31 -12.78 -5.18
C SER A 135 -28.90 -11.92 -4.00
N ILE A 136 -29.73 -10.94 -3.66
CA ILE A 136 -29.60 -10.18 -2.41
C ILE A 136 -30.22 -11.03 -1.30
N VAL A 137 -29.44 -11.32 -0.26
CA VAL A 137 -29.87 -12.08 0.92
C VAL A 137 -29.98 -11.19 2.16
N ASP A 138 -30.71 -11.67 3.17
CA ASP A 138 -30.72 -11.05 4.50
C ASP A 138 -29.64 -11.64 5.41
N GLU A 139 -29.60 -11.19 6.67
CA GLU A 139 -28.62 -11.61 7.68
C GLU A 139 -28.59 -13.13 7.97
N ASN A 140 -29.59 -13.87 7.48
CA ASN A 140 -29.70 -15.31 7.65
C ASN A 140 -29.46 -16.10 6.35
N GLY A 141 -28.97 -15.46 5.27
CA GLY A 141 -28.78 -16.10 3.96
C GLY A 141 -30.07 -16.34 3.19
N VAL A 142 -31.21 -15.78 3.63
CA VAL A 142 -32.48 -15.97 2.93
C VAL A 142 -32.64 -14.90 1.84
N ARG A 143 -32.98 -15.34 0.62
CA ARG A 143 -33.20 -14.43 -0.51
C ARG A 143 -34.29 -13.39 -0.23
N LEU A 144 -33.95 -12.12 -0.40
CA LEU A 144 -34.88 -11.00 -0.31
C LEU A 144 -35.75 -10.87 -1.57
N THR A 145 -37.04 -10.59 -1.35
CA THR A 145 -37.94 -10.17 -2.43
C THR A 145 -37.77 -8.68 -2.72
N ALA A 146 -38.07 -8.25 -3.95
CA ALA A 146 -37.97 -6.84 -4.33
C ALA A 146 -38.77 -5.90 -3.41
N ASP A 147 -39.97 -6.33 -3.00
CA ASP A 147 -40.83 -5.56 -2.09
C ASP A 147 -40.22 -5.43 -0.69
N LYS A 148 -39.65 -6.53 -0.15
CA LYS A 148 -39.00 -6.54 1.18
C LYS A 148 -37.73 -5.68 1.15
N TYR A 149 -36.91 -5.80 0.11
CA TYR A 149 -35.74 -4.97 -0.10
C TYR A 149 -36.11 -3.48 -0.12
N HIS A 150 -37.13 -3.10 -0.90
CA HIS A 150 -37.57 -1.71 -0.96
C HIS A 150 -38.03 -1.18 0.40
N SER A 151 -38.78 -1.97 1.17
CA SER A 151 -39.26 -1.57 2.50
C SER A 151 -38.15 -1.41 3.55
N MET A 152 -37.03 -2.13 3.42
CA MET A 152 -35.90 -2.02 4.36
C MET A 152 -35.10 -0.72 4.16
N TYR A 153 -35.03 -0.24 2.93
CA TYR A 153 -34.22 0.93 2.58
C TYR A 153 -35.05 2.20 2.29
N SER A 154 -36.38 2.13 2.30
CA SER A 154 -37.25 3.30 2.09
C SER A 154 -37.28 4.28 3.27
N ASP A 155 -36.99 3.80 4.48
CA ASP A 155 -37.17 4.56 5.72
C ASP A 155 -35.93 5.35 6.13
N PHE A 156 -34.77 5.03 5.54
CA PHE A 156 -33.58 5.84 5.71
C PHE A 156 -33.61 6.97 4.69
N ASP A 157 -33.85 8.19 5.17
CA ASP A 157 -33.42 9.39 4.45
C ASP A 157 -31.90 9.25 4.26
N GLU A 158 -31.46 8.71 3.11
CA GLU A 158 -30.05 8.76 2.69
C GLU A 158 -29.56 10.16 3.01
N ALA A 159 -28.42 10.29 3.72
CA ALA A 159 -27.85 11.59 4.06
C ALA A 159 -27.79 12.43 2.78
N SER A 160 -28.80 13.28 2.60
CA SER A 160 -29.09 13.71 1.24
C SER A 160 -27.90 14.52 0.76
N ARG A 161 -27.52 14.37 -0.52
CA ARG A 161 -26.44 15.15 -1.15
C ARG A 161 -26.52 16.65 -0.84
N LYS A 162 -27.71 17.14 -0.47
CA LYS A 162 -27.99 18.46 0.14
C LYS A 162 -26.97 18.91 1.20
N TYR A 163 -26.41 18.00 2.00
CA TYR A 163 -25.48 18.33 3.09
C TYR A 163 -24.01 18.03 2.76
N ALA A 164 -23.72 17.46 1.59
CA ALA A 164 -22.35 17.12 1.19
C ALA A 164 -21.44 18.37 1.15
N ASN A 165 -21.96 19.48 0.61
CA ASN A 165 -21.24 20.76 0.60
C ASN A 165 -20.98 21.28 2.02
N PHE A 166 -21.94 21.12 2.93
CA PHE A 166 -21.76 21.51 4.32
C PHE A 166 -20.66 20.68 5.03
N TYR A 167 -20.55 19.39 4.72
CA TYR A 167 -19.47 18.51 5.20
C TYR A 167 -18.10 18.86 4.62
N ASN A 168 -18.05 19.39 3.39
CA ASN A 168 -16.83 19.72 2.68
C ASN A 168 -16.33 21.16 2.97
N GLU A 169 -17.25 22.11 3.17
CA GLU A 169 -16.92 23.53 3.39
C GLU A 169 -16.49 23.84 4.83
N ASN A 170 -17.00 23.09 5.83
CA ASN A 170 -16.54 23.22 7.22
C ASN A 170 -15.30 22.34 7.44
N GLU A 171 -14.21 22.76 6.82
CA GLU A 171 -12.97 21.99 6.75
C GLU A 171 -12.25 21.98 8.11
N ILE A 172 -12.61 21.01 8.95
CA ILE A 172 -11.78 20.64 10.08
C ILE A 172 -10.53 19.98 9.51
N LYS A 173 -9.36 20.60 9.73
CA LYS A 173 -8.10 20.05 9.24
C LYS A 173 -7.69 18.85 10.07
N ARG A 174 -7.35 17.74 9.40
CA ARG A 174 -6.87 16.49 10.03
C ARG A 174 -5.64 16.73 10.91
N GLU A 175 -4.75 17.64 10.49
CA GLU A 175 -3.49 17.97 11.20
C GLU A 175 -3.68 18.51 12.62
N ASN A 176 -4.91 18.92 12.98
CA ASN A 176 -5.22 19.44 14.31
C ASN A 176 -5.57 18.35 15.35
N TYR A 177 -5.58 17.07 14.97
CA TYR A 177 -6.01 15.95 15.82
C TYR A 177 -4.95 14.88 15.89
N LYS A 178 -4.80 14.26 17.07
CA LYS A 178 -3.75 13.26 17.34
C LYS A 178 -4.13 11.89 16.79
N THR A 179 -5.42 11.57 16.79
CA THR A 179 -5.95 10.29 16.29
C THR A 179 -7.03 10.50 15.23
N ILE A 180 -7.26 9.47 14.41
CA ILE A 180 -8.32 9.46 13.40
C ILE A 180 -9.70 9.55 14.08
N ASP A 181 -9.89 8.87 15.20
CA ASP A 181 -11.15 8.88 15.94
C ASP A 181 -11.49 10.28 16.48
N GLU A 182 -10.51 10.99 17.05
CA GLU A 182 -10.71 12.37 17.53
C GLU A 182 -11.14 13.31 16.39
N TYR A 183 -10.53 13.14 15.21
CA TYR A 183 -10.88 13.89 14.00
C TYR A 183 -12.32 13.61 13.56
N LEU A 184 -12.71 12.33 13.48
CA LEU A 184 -14.05 11.92 13.05
C LEU A 184 -15.13 12.38 14.03
N ILE A 185 -14.86 12.26 15.34
CA ILE A 185 -15.76 12.73 16.40
C ILE A 185 -15.92 14.26 16.34
N ALA A 186 -14.84 15.01 16.15
CA ALA A 186 -14.90 16.46 16.02
C ALA A 186 -15.71 16.90 14.79
N LYS A 187 -15.56 16.20 13.66
CA LYS A 187 -16.30 16.44 12.43
C LYS A 187 -17.79 16.15 12.59
N ALA A 188 -18.16 15.05 13.24
CA ALA A 188 -19.55 14.71 13.54
C ALA A 188 -20.20 15.73 14.51
N ASN A 189 -19.46 16.16 15.54
CA ASN A 189 -19.96 17.14 16.50
C ASN A 189 -20.17 18.52 15.87
N ALA A 190 -19.27 18.96 14.98
CA ALA A 190 -19.44 20.20 14.22
C ALA A 190 -20.66 20.15 13.30
N PHE A 191 -20.90 19.00 12.64
CA PHE A 191 -22.10 18.77 11.84
C PHE A 191 -23.37 18.87 12.67
N ASN A 192 -23.45 18.10 13.76
CA ASN A 192 -24.63 18.07 14.63
C ASN A 192 -24.93 19.45 15.21
N LYS A 193 -23.90 20.21 15.60
CA LYS A 193 -24.06 21.57 16.09
C LYS A 193 -24.67 22.49 15.04
N ALA A 194 -24.13 22.50 13.83
CA ALA A 194 -24.62 23.37 12.76
C ALA A 194 -25.98 22.95 12.18
N TYR A 195 -26.27 21.65 12.16
CA TYR A 195 -27.58 21.13 11.79
C TYR A 195 -28.66 21.58 12.78
N ASN A 196 -28.37 21.45 14.09
CA ASN A 196 -29.30 21.85 15.15
C ASN A 196 -29.44 23.39 15.30
N GLU A 197 -28.44 24.17 14.86
CA GLU A 197 -28.45 25.64 14.94
C GLU A 197 -29.10 26.33 13.72
N ARG A 198 -29.43 25.63 12.62
CA ARG A 198 -30.11 26.26 11.46
C ARG A 198 -31.64 26.29 11.60
N LYS A 199 -32.21 27.50 11.51
CA LYS A 199 -33.53 27.74 10.91
C LYS A 199 -33.36 27.88 9.39
N ASP A 200 -34.09 27.06 8.64
CA ASP A 200 -34.30 27.10 7.18
C ASP A 200 -33.04 27.21 6.29
N VAL A 201 -32.62 26.07 5.75
CA VAL A 201 -31.79 26.03 4.54
C VAL A 201 -32.65 26.51 3.37
N ASP A 202 -32.28 27.63 2.75
CA ASP A 202 -32.92 28.12 1.52
C ASP A 202 -32.73 27.08 0.39
N ASN A 203 -33.82 26.38 0.04
CA ASN A 203 -33.84 25.32 -0.96
C ASN A 203 -34.20 25.84 -2.36
N THR A 204 -34.00 27.12 -2.66
CA THR A 204 -34.30 27.68 -3.99
C THR A 204 -33.28 27.21 -5.04
N VAL A 205 -33.49 26.01 -5.57
CA VAL A 205 -32.78 25.51 -6.75
C VAL A 205 -33.14 26.40 -7.95
N ALA A 206 -32.15 26.99 -8.60
CA ALA A 206 -32.34 27.76 -9.82
C ALA A 206 -33.09 26.89 -10.87
N ARG A 207 -34.17 27.41 -11.45
CA ARG A 207 -35.00 26.66 -12.42
C ARG A 207 -34.12 26.03 -13.51
N LEU A 208 -34.26 24.71 -13.69
CA LEU A 208 -33.62 23.91 -14.73
C LEU A 208 -33.80 24.56 -16.10
N LYS A 209 -32.70 25.00 -16.73
CA LYS A 209 -32.75 25.61 -18.07
C LYS A 209 -32.54 24.59 -19.19
N TYR A 210 -31.62 23.63 -19.02
CA TYR A 210 -31.29 22.62 -20.02
C TYR A 210 -30.86 21.31 -19.35
N LYS A 211 -31.02 20.18 -20.06
CA LYS A 211 -30.40 18.89 -19.72
C LYS A 211 -29.37 18.53 -20.78
N VAL A 212 -28.18 18.08 -20.37
CA VAL A 212 -27.11 17.63 -21.26
C VAL A 212 -26.76 16.19 -20.92
N LYS A 213 -26.83 15.30 -21.91
CA LYS A 213 -26.41 13.90 -21.74
C LYS A 213 -24.89 13.82 -21.80
N ILE A 214 -24.26 13.44 -20.69
CA ILE A 214 -22.79 13.38 -20.59
C ILE A 214 -22.21 11.98 -20.83
N GLY A 215 -23.03 10.93 -20.83
CA GLY A 215 -22.60 9.55 -21.06
C GLY A 215 -23.76 8.54 -21.09
N ALA A 216 -23.50 7.34 -21.60
CA ALA A 216 -24.36 6.16 -21.49
C ALA A 216 -23.48 4.91 -21.47
N PHE A 217 -23.84 3.94 -20.63
CA PHE A 217 -23.07 2.72 -20.40
C PHE A 217 -24.01 1.52 -20.43
N SER A 218 -23.64 0.47 -21.16
CA SER A 218 -24.42 -0.77 -21.28
C SER A 218 -24.17 -1.75 -20.13
N ASP A 219 -22.92 -1.81 -19.64
CA ASP A 219 -22.44 -2.88 -18.76
C ASP A 219 -21.95 -2.36 -17.41
N GLY A 220 -22.55 -1.26 -16.93
CA GLY A 220 -22.15 -0.55 -15.72
C GLY A 220 -21.14 0.58 -15.97
N VAL A 221 -21.00 1.48 -15.00
CA VAL A 221 -20.11 2.65 -15.11
C VAL A 221 -18.77 2.31 -14.44
N PRO A 222 -17.62 2.41 -15.14
CA PRO A 222 -16.30 2.20 -14.54
C PRO A 222 -16.04 3.11 -13.34
N ALA A 223 -15.38 2.62 -12.28
CA ALA A 223 -15.21 3.34 -11.02
C ALA A 223 -14.51 4.71 -11.16
N ASN A 224 -13.55 4.82 -12.09
CA ASN A 224 -12.89 6.10 -12.41
C ASN A 224 -13.85 7.12 -13.04
N VAL A 225 -14.81 6.66 -13.83
CA VAL A 225 -15.86 7.48 -14.43
C VAL A 225 -16.90 7.85 -13.39
N ILE A 226 -17.26 6.92 -12.49
CA ILE A 226 -18.12 7.19 -11.33
C ILE A 226 -17.53 8.35 -10.52
N ASN A 227 -16.26 8.27 -10.11
CA ASN A 227 -15.63 9.32 -9.32
C ASN A 227 -15.60 10.68 -10.02
N LYS A 228 -15.41 10.69 -11.35
CA LYS A 228 -15.45 11.91 -12.17
C LYS A 228 -16.86 12.49 -12.31
N TYR A 229 -17.88 11.64 -12.32
CA TYR A 229 -19.28 12.04 -12.40
C TYR A 229 -19.85 12.46 -11.05
N LEU A 230 -19.36 11.86 -9.96
CA LEU A 230 -19.67 12.25 -8.59
C LEU A 230 -19.16 13.65 -8.24
N SER A 231 -18.22 14.21 -9.01
CA SER A 231 -17.76 15.59 -8.84
C SER A 231 -18.65 16.64 -9.56
N LEU A 232 -19.77 16.25 -10.16
CA LEU A 232 -20.71 17.16 -10.82
C LEU A 232 -21.99 17.29 -9.98
N ASP A 233 -22.25 18.51 -9.49
CA ASP A 233 -23.31 18.79 -8.51
C ASP A 233 -24.74 18.52 -9.01
N ASP A 234 -24.97 18.59 -10.34
CA ASP A 234 -26.29 18.50 -10.98
C ASP A 234 -26.45 17.26 -11.89
N LEU A 235 -25.84 16.13 -11.52
CA LEU A 235 -25.92 14.90 -12.30
C LEU A 235 -27.09 13.99 -11.89
N GLU A 236 -27.96 13.69 -12.85
CA GLU A 236 -29.05 12.71 -12.71
C GLU A 236 -28.74 11.43 -13.51
N SER A 237 -28.84 10.28 -12.86
CA SER A 237 -28.78 8.95 -13.49
C SER A 237 -30.19 8.55 -13.93
N ILE A 238 -30.39 8.35 -15.24
CA ILE A 238 -31.65 7.82 -15.77
C ILE A 238 -31.42 6.35 -16.11
N PRO A 239 -32.10 5.40 -15.45
CA PRO A 239 -32.06 4.00 -15.86
C PRO A 239 -32.66 3.86 -17.26
N GLN A 240 -31.97 3.15 -18.15
CA GLN A 240 -32.48 2.81 -19.48
C GLN A 240 -33.38 1.58 -19.42
#